data_AF-A0A3D0RK81-F1
#
_entry.id   AF-A0A3D0RK81-F1
#
_cell.length_a   1.000
_cell.length_b   1.000
_cell.length_c   1.000
_cell.angle_alpha   90.00
_cell.angle_beta   90.00
_cell.angle_gamma   90.00
#
_symmetry.space_group_name_H-M   'P 1'
#
loop_
_entity.id
_entity.type
_entity.pdbx_description
1 polymer ?
#
loop_
_entity_poly.entity_id
_entity_poly.type
_entity_poly.pdbx_seq_one_letter_code
_entity_poly.pdbx_strand_id
1 'polypeptide(L)'
;LHYEPNSYNIWREQPEHDEPTQKVSGDIKRWNFREDDDNYYEQPGKLFRLMTPDAQQRLFENTARNMNGVEEHIKIRHIGNCFKADPNYGRGVADACGIPYEKAGIN
;
A
#
# COMPACT_ATOMS: atom_id res chain seq x y z
N LEU A 1 -14.06 32.32 30.91
CA LEU A 1 -14.27 32.96 29.60
C LEU A 1 -13.85 31.96 28.54
N HIS A 2 -14.77 31.52 27.67
CA HIS A 2 -14.58 30.36 26.78
C HIS A 2 -15.06 30.64 25.33
N TYR A 3 -14.97 31.90 24.90
CA TYR A 3 -15.39 32.31 23.56
C TYR A 3 -14.49 33.44 23.03
N GLU A 4 -14.43 33.53 21.71
CA GLU A 4 -13.76 34.57 20.92
C GLU A 4 -14.71 34.93 19.75
N PRO A 5 -14.83 36.21 19.36
CA PRO A 5 -14.16 37.40 19.91
C PRO A 5 -14.71 37.82 21.26
N ASN A 6 -13.85 38.38 22.13
CA ASN A 6 -14.24 38.90 23.45
C ASN A 6 -13.54 40.22 23.79
N SER A 7 -14.17 41.02 24.66
CA SER A 7 -13.65 42.32 25.10
C SER A 7 -12.47 42.25 26.09
N TYR A 8 -11.95 41.07 26.38
CA TYR A 8 -10.93 40.83 27.41
C TYR A 8 -9.55 40.46 26.85
N ASN A 9 -9.37 40.47 25.51
CA ASN A 9 -8.07 40.18 24.88
C ASN A 9 -7.56 38.75 25.13
N ILE A 10 -8.45 37.80 25.44
CA ILE A 10 -8.10 36.40 25.71
C ILE A 10 -8.38 35.56 24.46
N TRP A 11 -7.55 34.54 24.19
CA TRP A 11 -7.68 33.62 23.04
C TRP A 11 -7.45 34.26 21.65
N ARG A 12 -6.65 35.32 21.56
CA ARG A 12 -6.32 35.96 20.28
C ARG A 12 -5.57 35.04 19.33
N GLU A 13 -5.87 35.20 18.05
CA GLU A 13 -5.13 34.61 16.93
C GLU A 13 -3.65 35.05 16.89
N GLN A 14 -2.82 34.25 16.20
CA GLN A 14 -1.40 34.49 15.95
C GLN A 14 -1.14 34.38 14.43
N PRO A 15 -1.49 35.42 13.64
CA PRO A 15 -1.42 35.38 12.18
C PRO A 15 0.00 35.22 11.62
N GLU A 16 1.03 35.48 12.43
CA GLU A 16 2.42 35.18 12.09
C GLU A 16 2.70 33.68 11.89
N HIS A 17 1.76 32.81 12.26
CA HIS A 17 1.82 31.37 12.09
C HIS A 17 0.82 30.83 11.05
N ASP A 18 0.28 31.70 10.20
CA ASP A 18 -0.61 31.30 9.10
C ASP A 18 0.07 30.29 8.17
N GLU A 19 -0.71 29.31 7.72
CA GLU A 19 -0.25 28.37 6.70
C GLU A 19 -0.04 29.09 5.36
N PRO A 20 0.96 28.69 4.56
CA PRO A 20 1.18 29.27 3.24
C PRO A 20 0.00 28.95 2.30
N THR A 21 -0.36 29.93 1.46
CA THR A 21 -1.42 29.74 0.45
C THR A 21 -1.12 28.56 -0.47
N GLN A 22 -2.03 27.59 -0.51
CA GLN A 22 -1.96 26.45 -1.43
C GLN A 22 -2.71 26.76 -2.74
N LYS A 23 -2.07 26.51 -3.88
CA LYS A 23 -2.72 26.62 -5.19
C LYS A 23 -3.50 25.34 -5.49
N VAL A 24 -4.72 25.48 -6.00
CA VAL A 24 -5.55 24.35 -6.43
C VAL A 24 -5.82 24.43 -7.93
N SER A 25 -5.97 23.28 -8.56
CA SER A 25 -6.30 23.14 -9.99
C SER A 25 -7.31 22.01 -10.17
N GLY A 26 -8.25 22.17 -11.10
CA GLY A 26 -9.29 21.19 -11.40
C GLY A 26 -10.56 21.33 -10.56
N ASP A 27 -11.55 20.50 -10.88
CA ASP A 27 -12.85 20.49 -10.22
C ASP A 27 -12.79 19.79 -8.85
N ILE A 28 -13.63 20.26 -7.93
CA ILE A 28 -13.90 19.55 -6.67
C ILE A 28 -14.91 18.44 -6.97
N LYS A 29 -14.41 17.23 -7.17
CA LYS A 29 -15.23 16.03 -7.40
C LYS A 29 -14.55 14.78 -6.82
N ARG A 30 -15.25 13.65 -6.87
CA ARG A 30 -14.67 12.34 -6.53
C ARG A 30 -13.79 11.85 -7.69
N TRP A 31 -12.50 12.15 -7.61
CA TRP A 31 -11.51 11.69 -8.59
C TRP A 31 -11.16 10.22 -8.37
N ASN A 32 -10.99 9.47 -9.47
CA ASN A 32 -10.50 8.11 -9.44
C ASN A 32 -8.96 8.12 -9.46
N PHE A 33 -8.34 7.80 -8.32
CA PHE A 33 -6.87 7.81 -8.21
C PHE A 33 -6.19 6.85 -9.20
N ARG A 34 -6.86 5.77 -9.63
CA ARG A 34 -6.30 4.80 -10.59
C ARG A 34 -6.04 5.39 -11.98
N GLU A 35 -6.68 6.50 -12.31
CA GLU A 35 -6.43 7.21 -13.57
C GLU A 35 -5.20 8.14 -13.48
N ASP A 36 -4.82 8.52 -12.26
CA ASP A 36 -3.67 9.39 -11.98
C ASP A 36 -2.39 8.56 -11.75
N ASP A 37 -2.49 7.50 -10.94
CA ASP A 37 -1.39 6.56 -10.68
C ASP A 37 -1.91 5.14 -10.38
N ASP A 38 -1.45 4.19 -11.19
CA ASP A 38 -1.68 2.75 -11.04
C ASP A 38 -0.40 1.91 -10.89
N ASN A 39 0.74 2.55 -10.60
CA ASN A 39 2.03 1.90 -10.45
C ASN A 39 2.21 1.27 -9.06
N TYR A 40 1.36 0.30 -8.75
CA TYR A 40 1.31 -0.33 -7.43
C TYR A 40 2.47 -1.27 -7.11
N TYR A 41 3.16 -1.77 -8.14
CA TYR A 41 4.00 -2.96 -8.01
C TYR A 41 5.50 -2.69 -8.17
N GLU A 42 5.89 -1.53 -8.72
CA GLU A 42 7.30 -1.21 -8.93
C GLU A 42 8.08 -1.11 -7.61
N GLN A 43 7.59 -0.33 -6.65
CA GLN A 43 8.30 -0.12 -5.38
C GLN A 43 8.40 -1.40 -4.53
N PRO A 44 7.32 -2.19 -4.35
CA PRO A 44 7.43 -3.49 -3.67
C PRO A 44 8.41 -4.44 -4.36
N GLY A 45 8.43 -4.46 -5.70
CA GLY A 45 9.37 -5.27 -6.47
C GLY A 45 10.83 -4.86 -6.23
N LYS A 46 11.09 -3.55 -6.23
CA LYS A 46 12.42 -2.99 -5.88
C LYS A 46 12.84 -3.40 -4.48
N LEU A 47 11.96 -3.29 -3.49
CA LEU A 47 12.24 -3.69 -2.11
C LEU A 47 12.55 -5.20 -2.01
N PHE A 48 11.78 -6.04 -2.69
CA PHE A 48 12.00 -7.49 -2.70
C PHE A 48 13.38 -7.86 -3.27
N ARG A 49 13.83 -7.21 -4.36
CA ARG A 49 15.14 -7.46 -4.97
C ARG A 49 16.32 -7.04 -4.09
N LEU A 50 16.10 -6.16 -3.12
CA LEU A 50 17.13 -5.78 -2.13
C LEU A 50 17.27 -6.79 -0.99
N MET A 51 16.32 -7.71 -0.83
CA MET A 51 16.36 -8.71 0.22
C MET A 51 17.39 -9.80 -0.09
N THR A 52 18.06 -10.30 0.96
CA THR A 52 18.87 -11.51 0.84
C THR A 52 17.98 -12.74 0.61
N PRO A 53 18.50 -13.84 0.04
CA PRO A 53 17.72 -15.07 -0.15
C PRO A 53 17.03 -15.56 1.13
N ASP A 54 17.71 -15.53 2.28
CA ASP A 54 17.12 -15.89 3.57
C ASP A 54 15.98 -14.97 3.98
N ALA A 55 16.09 -13.67 3.69
CA ALA A 55 15.02 -12.71 3.98
C ALA A 55 13.81 -12.92 3.07
N GLN A 56 14.03 -13.24 1.79
CA GLN A 56 12.97 -13.61 0.85
C GLN A 56 12.26 -14.89 1.30
N GLN A 57 13.00 -15.92 1.72
CA GLN A 57 12.43 -17.16 2.24
C GLN A 57 11.54 -16.89 3.47
N ARG A 58 12.03 -16.11 4.43
CA ARG A 58 11.22 -15.70 5.60
C ARG A 58 9.96 -14.93 5.20
N LEU A 59 10.05 -14.06 4.18
CA LEU A 59 8.90 -13.32 3.66
C LEU A 59 7.85 -14.29 3.11
N PHE A 60 8.24 -15.28 2.30
CA PHE A 60 7.32 -16.28 1.75
C PHE A 60 6.62 -17.08 2.85
N GLU A 61 7.39 -17.62 3.80
CA GLU A 61 6.87 -18.45 4.89
C GLU A 61 5.97 -17.67 5.85
N ASN A 62 6.34 -16.43 6.18
CA ASN A 62 5.51 -15.54 6.99
C ASN A 62 4.18 -15.23 6.30
N THR A 63 4.22 -15.00 4.98
CA THR A 63 3.03 -14.72 4.19
C THR A 63 2.11 -15.94 4.15
N ALA A 64 2.65 -17.12 3.86
CA ALA A 64 1.88 -18.37 3.82
C ALA A 64 1.23 -18.70 5.17
N ARG A 65 1.96 -18.54 6.29
CA ARG A 65 1.39 -18.73 7.64
C ARG A 65 0.23 -17.77 7.93
N ASN A 66 0.35 -16.50 7.53
CA ASN A 66 -0.74 -15.53 7.68
C ASN A 66 -1.95 -15.84 6.78
N MET A 67 -1.74 -16.56 5.67
CA MET A 67 -2.78 -16.99 4.76
C MET A 67 -3.42 -18.32 5.17
N ASN A 68 -3.06 -18.90 6.32
CA ASN A 68 -3.69 -20.14 6.78
C ASN A 68 -5.19 -19.91 7.07
N GLY A 69 -6.06 -20.82 6.59
CA GLY A 69 -7.51 -20.68 6.70
C GLY A 69 -8.16 -19.68 5.74
N VAL A 70 -7.39 -18.92 4.95
CA VAL A 70 -7.92 -18.03 3.91
C VAL A 70 -8.39 -18.82 2.70
N GLU A 71 -9.50 -18.39 2.09
CA GLU A 71 -10.03 -19.01 0.87
C GLU A 71 -9.03 -18.99 -0.30
N GLU A 72 -9.02 -20.06 -1.10
CA GLU A 72 -8.03 -20.25 -2.18
C GLU A 72 -7.99 -19.07 -3.17
N HIS A 73 -9.14 -18.55 -3.57
CA HIS A 73 -9.22 -17.46 -4.55
C HIS A 73 -8.61 -16.14 -4.03
N ILE A 74 -8.60 -15.94 -2.71
CA ILE A 74 -7.97 -14.78 -2.07
C ILE A 74 -6.45 -14.96 -2.04
N LYS A 75 -5.96 -16.19 -1.75
CA LYS A 75 -4.54 -16.53 -1.85
C LYS A 75 -4.02 -16.30 -3.27
N ILE A 76 -4.74 -16.80 -4.27
CA ILE A 76 -4.43 -16.61 -5.69
C ILE A 76 -4.34 -15.12 -6.04
N ARG A 77 -5.29 -14.30 -5.55
CA ARG A 77 -5.26 -12.85 -5.77
C ARG A 77 -4.00 -12.20 -5.18
N HIS A 78 -3.60 -12.59 -3.97
CA HIS A 78 -2.39 -12.07 -3.35
C HIS A 78 -1.12 -12.49 -4.11
N ILE A 79 -1.02 -13.77 -4.46
CA ILE A 79 0.08 -14.31 -5.28
C ILE A 79 0.20 -13.56 -6.60
N GLY A 80 -0.91 -13.30 -7.29
CA GLY A 80 -0.92 -12.54 -8.54
C GLY A 80 -0.40 -11.11 -8.37
N ASN A 81 -0.69 -10.45 -7.24
CA ASN A 81 -0.15 -9.13 -6.93
C ASN A 81 1.36 -9.19 -6.61
N CYS A 82 1.81 -10.21 -5.87
CA CYS A 82 3.23 -10.44 -5.64
C CYS A 82 3.98 -10.71 -6.95
N PHE A 83 3.39 -11.47 -7.87
CA PHE A 83 3.97 -11.75 -9.18
C PHE A 83 4.11 -10.50 -10.05
N LYS A 84 3.13 -9.59 -10.00
CA LYS A 84 3.24 -8.28 -10.66
C LYS A 84 4.36 -7.40 -10.10
N ALA A 85 4.70 -7.56 -8.83
CA ALA A 85 5.83 -6.86 -8.20
C ALA A 85 7.17 -7.48 -8.61
N ASP A 86 7.28 -8.80 -8.51
CA ASP A 86 8.43 -9.56 -9.00
C ASP A 86 8.04 -11.03 -9.28
N PRO A 87 8.45 -11.62 -10.42
CA PRO A 87 8.13 -13.01 -10.73
C PRO A 87 8.58 -14.02 -9.66
N ASN A 88 9.76 -13.82 -9.05
CA ASN A 88 10.27 -14.70 -8.01
C ASN A 88 9.51 -14.53 -6.70
N TYR A 89 9.01 -13.32 -6.43
CA TYR A 89 8.17 -13.08 -5.27
C TYR A 89 6.83 -13.83 -5.39
N GLY A 90 6.16 -13.71 -6.54
CA GLY A 90 4.93 -14.45 -6.80
C GLY A 90 5.11 -15.97 -6.67
N ARG A 91 6.15 -16.52 -7.32
CA ARG A 91 6.47 -17.97 -7.27
C ARG A 91 6.78 -18.44 -5.84
N GLY A 92 7.61 -17.70 -5.10
CA GLY A 92 7.96 -18.06 -3.72
C GLY A 92 6.75 -18.08 -2.78
N VAL A 93 5.83 -17.11 -2.91
CA VAL A 93 4.59 -17.11 -2.12
C VAL A 93 3.64 -18.24 -2.56
N ALA A 94 3.56 -18.54 -3.85
CA ALA A 94 2.75 -19.64 -4.37
C ALA A 94 3.23 -20.99 -3.81
N ASP A 95 4.53 -21.24 -3.86
CA ASP A 95 5.16 -22.45 -3.32
C ASP A 95 4.90 -22.58 -1.81
N ALA A 96 5.13 -21.51 -1.05
CA ALA A 96 4.92 -21.51 0.39
C ALA A 96 3.44 -21.71 0.78
N CYS A 97 2.49 -21.25 -0.05
CA CYS A 97 1.06 -21.45 0.16
C CYS A 97 0.55 -22.81 -0.36
N GLY A 98 1.37 -23.58 -1.09
CA GLY A 98 0.95 -24.81 -1.75
C GLY A 98 -0.04 -24.58 -2.91
N ILE A 99 0.05 -23.43 -3.59
CA ILE A 99 -0.83 -23.10 -4.72
C ILE A 99 -0.09 -23.39 -6.03
N PRO A 100 -0.62 -24.27 -6.91
CA PRO A 100 -0.05 -24.52 -8.23
C PRO A 100 0.05 -23.24 -9.07
N TYR A 101 1.13 -23.09 -9.83
CA TYR A 101 1.38 -21.91 -10.65
C TYR A 101 0.29 -21.69 -11.70
N GLU A 102 -0.25 -22.76 -12.27
CA GLU A 102 -1.34 -22.71 -13.25
C GLU A 102 -2.60 -22.08 -12.64
N LYS A 103 -2.91 -22.40 -11.38
CA LYS A 103 -4.02 -21.77 -10.65
C LYS A 103 -3.74 -20.31 -10.32
N ALA A 104 -2.48 -19.96 -10.10
CA ALA A 104 -2.05 -18.59 -9.84
C ALA A 104 -1.89 -17.73 -11.12
N GLY A 105 -2.04 -18.32 -12.30
CA GLY A 105 -1.81 -17.64 -13.58
C GLY A 105 -0.35 -17.29 -13.83
N ILE A 106 0.58 -18.05 -13.23
CA ILE A 106 2.03 -17.90 -13.41
C ILE A 106 2.48 -18.89 -14.48
N ASN A 107 2.99 -18.38 -15.60
CA ASN A 107 3.66 -19.16 -16.65
C ASN A 107 5.19 -19.06 -16.49
#